data_AF-A0A4S9D215-F1
#
_entry.id   AF-A0A4S9D215-F1
#
_cell.length_a   1.000
_cell.length_b   1.000
_cell.length_c   1.000
_cell.angle_alpha   90.00
_cell.angle_beta   90.00
_cell.angle_gamma   90.00
#
_symmetry.space_group_name_H-M   'P 1'
#
loop_
_entity.id
_entity.type
_entity.pdbx_description
1 polymer ?
#
loop_
_entity_poly.entity_id
_entity_poly.type
_entity_poly.pdbx_seq_one_letter_code
_entity_poly.pdbx_strand_id
1 'polypeptide(L)'
;MTTTNPPSWSPAVLNQVRSLTNEFDQIENIEGDNVDFPGSQSFDTSTNRLLNYLASEESNAMAPVSLDATHPISDYYISSSHNTYLWGNQLYGKATTKAYQKVLERGCRCVEVDVWDGDDSDSDTSDSSGESGSDNEKEGGIKKLSRRFKNKIGLSKSKVEPQPKDTPVSSSSPPKGEGVGPSGLRRTVSKTEPRVLHGHTATKEVSFRAVCSTIRDYAFVTSDLPLIVSLEIHTCPAQQEIMVDIIRDLWAPYLVDLNAATGHEVSLPTLESLRKKILIKVKYTAPEAAKGTGPVVVSSNADPESGSEDESQETAVKKSHIVTALASMGVYTRGCHFKDFDQPEAKLPNHIFSLSESKIIDVHKRDHSALFRHNKRFMMRVYPKGIRVSSSNLDPAPFWRMGAQIVALNWQYINAATMLNQAMFHATGGWVLKPEGYRSFHKAQSQITALDRGTLDLSIELLAGQDIGPADERLNLYVRSELHIEDMEEITGGALPEGGSTKEGQIKAASEVGSAGRSPSFGRQVLQFRAVPGVSEELTFVRYVVICASFLKKTCPTLSTACIRLFHITRFTAILQAEREPWIEVIVSCGESAALPKALRYLTL
;
A
#
# COMPACT_ATOMS: atom_id res chain seq x y z
N MET A 1 28.14 6.77 15.83
CA MET A 1 27.88 6.91 17.27
C MET A 1 27.49 8.35 17.56
N THR A 2 26.23 8.69 17.29
CA THR A 2 25.62 9.93 17.75
C THR A 2 24.88 9.59 19.02
N THR A 3 25.44 9.96 20.17
CA THR A 3 24.80 9.87 21.47
C THR A 3 23.64 10.87 21.51
N THR A 4 22.46 10.44 21.07
CA THR A 4 21.22 11.08 21.47
C THR A 4 21.07 10.83 22.97
N ASN A 5 20.88 11.89 23.76
CA ASN A 5 20.49 11.72 25.17
C ASN A 5 19.29 10.76 25.22
N PRO A 6 19.23 9.80 26.16
CA PRO A 6 18.07 8.96 26.31
C PRO A 6 16.82 9.85 26.49
N PRO A 7 15.65 9.43 25.99
CA PRO A 7 14.42 10.19 26.18
C PRO A 7 14.25 10.49 27.67
N SER A 8 13.86 11.74 28.00
CA SER A 8 13.52 12.08 29.38
C SER A 8 12.21 11.36 29.73
N TRP A 9 12.32 10.20 30.36
CA TRP A 9 11.18 9.41 30.81
C TRP A 9 10.31 10.21 31.79
N SER A 10 8.99 10.12 31.61
CA SER A 10 8.02 10.76 32.48
C SER A 10 8.04 10.13 33.88
N PRO A 11 7.63 10.86 34.93
CA PRO A 11 7.52 10.30 36.28
C PRO A 11 6.62 9.06 36.34
N ALA A 12 5.58 8.98 35.50
CA ALA A 12 4.71 7.82 35.41
C ALA A 12 5.47 6.58 34.94
N VAL A 13 6.26 6.69 33.85
CA VAL A 13 7.10 5.61 33.35
C VAL A 13 8.16 5.21 34.38
N LEU A 14 8.90 6.18 34.93
CA LEU A 14 9.95 5.92 35.91
C LEU A 14 9.43 5.17 37.15
N ASN A 15 8.25 5.56 37.65
CA ASN A 15 7.66 4.91 38.82
C ASN A 15 7.20 3.48 38.52
N GLN A 16 6.61 3.23 37.35
CA GLN A 16 6.19 1.88 36.96
C GLN A 16 7.39 0.96 36.75
N VAL A 17 8.43 1.43 36.05
CA VAL A 17 9.64 0.65 35.81
C VAL A 17 10.36 0.32 37.12
N ARG A 18 10.46 1.28 38.06
CA ARG A 18 11.00 1.01 39.42
C ARG A 18 10.17 -0.01 40.19
N SER A 19 8.84 0.08 40.11
CA SER A 19 7.95 -0.89 40.76
C SER A 19 8.19 -2.29 40.23
N LEU A 20 8.30 -2.41 38.90
CA LEU A 20 8.52 -3.67 38.21
C LEU A 20 9.88 -4.30 38.57
N THR A 21 10.97 -3.52 38.53
CA THR A 21 12.30 -4.02 38.89
C THR A 21 12.41 -4.41 40.36
N ASN A 22 11.82 -3.64 41.27
CA ASN A 22 11.76 -3.98 42.70
C ASN A 22 11.01 -5.30 42.96
N GLU A 23 10.01 -5.65 42.15
CA GLU A 23 9.31 -6.93 42.25
C GLU A 23 10.17 -8.08 41.75
N PHE A 24 10.90 -7.89 40.64
CA PHE A 24 11.86 -8.89 40.15
C PHE A 24 12.95 -9.18 41.18
N ASP A 25 13.54 -8.13 41.76
CA ASP A 25 14.56 -8.25 42.81
C ASP A 25 14.05 -9.03 44.04
N GLN A 26 12.75 -8.97 44.32
CA GLN A 26 12.11 -9.70 45.43
C GLN A 26 11.76 -11.17 45.11
N ILE A 27 11.47 -11.48 43.84
CA ILE A 27 11.07 -12.84 43.42
C ILE A 27 12.28 -13.75 43.28
N GLU A 28 13.43 -13.22 42.83
CA GLU A 28 14.53 -14.09 42.41
C GLU A 28 15.51 -14.50 43.52
N ASN A 29 15.62 -13.82 44.67
CA ASN A 29 16.74 -14.04 45.63
C ASN A 29 18.13 -14.07 44.92
N ILE A 30 18.21 -13.49 43.73
CA ILE A 30 19.41 -13.32 42.95
C ILE A 30 19.90 -11.92 43.34
N GLU A 31 21.06 -11.84 43.99
CA GLU A 31 21.78 -10.57 44.14
C GLU A 31 21.78 -9.88 42.77
N GLY A 32 21.31 -8.62 42.70
CA GLY A 32 20.86 -7.89 41.50
C GLY A 32 21.88 -7.66 40.37
N ASP A 33 22.91 -8.49 40.27
CA ASP A 33 23.98 -8.45 39.28
C ASP A 33 23.78 -9.41 38.09
N ASN A 34 22.79 -10.32 38.11
CA ASN A 34 22.64 -11.35 37.05
C ASN A 34 21.58 -11.09 35.97
N VAL A 35 20.85 -9.96 36.01
CA VAL A 35 19.94 -9.58 34.90
C VAL A 35 20.68 -8.63 33.97
N ASP A 36 21.29 -9.18 32.92
CA ASP A 36 21.99 -8.42 31.88
C ASP A 36 21.00 -8.00 30.79
N PHE A 37 20.61 -6.73 30.82
CA PHE A 37 19.89 -6.11 29.70
C PHE A 37 20.89 -5.61 28.65
N PRO A 38 20.66 -5.86 27.35
CA PRO A 38 21.51 -5.36 26.27
C PRO A 38 21.77 -3.85 26.38
N GLY A 39 23.03 -3.45 26.25
CA GLY A 39 23.43 -2.03 26.28
C GLY A 39 23.58 -1.41 27.67
N SER A 40 23.34 -2.16 28.76
CA SER A 40 23.57 -1.68 30.13
C SER A 40 24.97 -2.02 30.64
N GLN A 41 25.55 -1.14 31.45
CA GLN A 41 26.85 -1.41 32.09
C GLN A 41 26.62 -2.17 33.40
N SER A 42 27.55 -3.05 33.78
CA SER A 42 27.42 -3.93 34.95
C SER A 42 27.26 -3.19 36.29
N PHE A 43 27.48 -1.88 36.33
CA PHE A 43 27.33 -1.04 37.53
C PHE A 43 26.00 -0.24 37.56
N ASP A 44 25.17 -0.33 36.51
CA ASP A 44 23.86 0.31 36.49
C ASP A 44 22.86 -0.46 37.36
N THR A 45 21.96 0.27 38.04
CA THR A 45 20.84 -0.35 38.79
C THR A 45 19.88 -1.05 37.83
N SER A 46 19.21 -2.14 38.26
CA SER A 46 18.23 -2.89 37.46
C SER A 46 17.20 -1.99 36.76
N THR A 47 16.79 -0.91 37.43
CA THR A 47 15.90 0.13 36.86
C THR A 47 16.52 0.84 35.65
N ASN A 48 17.76 1.31 35.75
CA ASN A 48 18.43 1.98 34.63
C ASN A 48 18.69 1.02 33.48
N ARG A 49 19.04 -0.23 33.79
CA ARG A 49 19.24 -1.27 32.76
C ARG A 49 17.96 -1.50 31.95
N LEU A 50 16.81 -1.66 32.63
CA LEU A 50 15.51 -1.82 31.96
C LEU A 50 15.08 -0.57 31.19
N LEU A 51 15.31 0.64 31.71
CA LEU A 51 15.03 1.88 30.98
C LEU A 51 15.89 2.01 29.71
N ASN A 52 17.16 1.62 29.76
CA ASN A 52 18.04 1.60 28.60
C ASN A 52 17.58 0.58 27.57
N TYR A 53 17.19 -0.63 28.01
CA TYR A 53 16.60 -1.63 27.14
C TYR A 53 15.30 -1.12 26.48
N LEU A 54 14.37 -0.52 27.24
CA LEU A 54 13.13 0.02 26.69
C LEU A 54 13.34 1.18 25.69
N ALA A 55 14.49 1.87 25.77
CA ALA A 55 14.91 2.88 24.79
C ALA A 55 15.70 2.29 23.60
N SER A 56 16.05 1.01 23.64
CA SER A 56 16.87 0.33 22.65
C SER A 56 16.03 -0.31 21.54
N GLU A 57 16.63 -0.52 20.37
CA GLU A 57 15.98 -1.20 19.24
C GLU A 57 15.61 -2.66 19.56
N GLU A 58 16.30 -3.27 20.52
CA GLU A 58 16.04 -4.64 20.98
C GLU A 58 14.66 -4.79 21.64
N SER A 59 14.12 -3.72 22.23
CA SER A 59 12.78 -3.70 22.84
C SER A 59 11.67 -3.25 21.89
N ASN A 60 12.04 -2.81 20.69
CA ASN A 60 11.11 -2.29 19.71
C ASN A 60 10.37 -3.47 19.06
N ALA A 61 9.06 -3.62 19.31
CA ALA A 61 8.26 -4.68 18.65
C ALA A 61 8.16 -4.50 17.12
N MET A 62 8.66 -3.37 16.62
CA MET A 62 8.77 -3.07 15.21
C MET A 62 10.23 -3.24 14.71
N ALA A 63 11.09 -3.91 15.47
CA ALA A 63 12.47 -4.17 15.06
C ALA A 63 12.55 -4.92 13.71
N PRO A 64 13.62 -4.70 12.92
CA PRO A 64 13.81 -5.39 11.65
C PRO A 64 13.86 -6.91 11.77
N VAL A 65 13.12 -7.59 10.89
CA VAL A 65 13.14 -9.05 10.77
C VAL A 65 14.00 -9.45 9.58
N SER A 66 14.83 -10.48 9.77
CA SER A 66 15.63 -11.03 8.67
C SER A 66 14.73 -11.56 7.57
N LEU A 67 14.93 -11.06 6.35
CA LEU A 67 14.19 -11.48 5.17
C LEU A 67 14.99 -12.55 4.42
N ASP A 68 14.49 -13.78 4.39
CA ASP A 68 14.97 -14.79 3.45
C ASP A 68 14.49 -14.40 2.04
N ALA A 69 15.43 -13.95 1.20
CA ALA A 69 15.18 -13.50 -0.17
C ALA A 69 15.45 -14.60 -1.23
N THR A 70 15.70 -15.84 -0.80
CA THR A 70 16.10 -16.94 -1.70
C THR A 70 14.91 -17.64 -2.38
N HIS A 71 13.68 -17.32 -1.99
CA HIS A 71 12.47 -17.91 -2.56
C HIS A 71 12.00 -17.16 -3.83
N PRO A 72 11.23 -17.81 -4.72
CA PRO A 72 10.56 -17.16 -5.84
C PRO A 72 9.61 -16.03 -5.41
N ILE A 73 9.45 -14.99 -6.22
CA ILE A 73 8.59 -13.84 -5.86
C ILE A 73 7.11 -14.17 -5.57
N SER A 74 6.60 -15.33 -6.01
CA SER A 74 5.24 -15.77 -5.68
C SER A 74 5.07 -16.24 -4.23
N ASP A 75 6.17 -16.51 -3.52
CA ASP A 75 6.21 -16.96 -2.12
C ASP A 75 6.14 -15.80 -1.11
N TYR A 76 5.97 -14.55 -1.57
CA TYR A 76 5.92 -13.36 -0.73
C TYR A 76 4.59 -12.63 -0.85
N TYR A 77 4.17 -11.98 0.24
CA TYR A 77 3.23 -10.87 0.21
C TYR A 77 3.97 -9.58 -0.13
N ILE A 78 3.29 -8.65 -0.81
CA ILE A 78 3.89 -7.46 -1.41
C ILE A 78 3.09 -6.23 -0.99
N SER A 79 3.75 -5.24 -0.38
CA SER A 79 3.12 -3.97 -0.02
C SER A 79 2.65 -3.24 -1.26
N SER A 80 1.34 -2.99 -1.38
CA SER A 80 0.72 -2.63 -2.65
C SER A 80 -0.22 -1.42 -2.54
N SER A 81 -0.12 -0.51 -3.51
CA SER A 81 -0.96 0.69 -3.64
C SER A 81 -1.89 0.57 -4.84
N HIS A 82 -3.15 0.95 -4.64
CA HIS A 82 -4.19 1.10 -5.64
C HIS A 82 -4.32 2.58 -6.04
N ASN A 83 -4.49 2.84 -7.34
CA ASN A 83 -4.60 4.20 -7.92
C ASN A 83 -3.59 5.18 -7.31
N THR A 84 -2.31 4.80 -7.33
CA THR A 84 -1.23 5.47 -6.58
C THR A 84 -1.11 6.96 -6.89
N TYR A 85 -1.45 7.37 -8.11
CA TYR A 85 -1.41 8.77 -8.54
C TYR A 85 -2.39 9.67 -7.79
N LEU A 86 -3.46 9.16 -7.19
CA LEU A 86 -4.50 9.97 -6.56
C LEU A 86 -4.10 10.48 -5.18
N TRP A 87 -4.20 11.80 -5.01
CA TRP A 87 -4.16 12.47 -3.70
C TRP A 87 -5.57 12.95 -3.33
N GLY A 88 -6.26 12.17 -2.49
CA GLY A 88 -7.64 12.44 -2.05
C GLY A 88 -8.65 11.40 -2.53
N ASN A 89 -9.85 11.86 -2.90
CA ASN A 89 -10.96 10.99 -3.32
C ASN A 89 -10.83 10.51 -4.78
N GLN A 90 -11.63 9.49 -5.17
CA GLN A 90 -11.56 8.91 -6.52
C GLN A 90 -12.14 9.85 -7.60
N LEU A 91 -13.09 10.72 -7.27
CA LEU A 91 -13.85 11.50 -8.27
C LEU A 91 -13.29 12.89 -8.59
N TYR A 92 -12.62 13.52 -7.62
CA TYR A 92 -12.16 14.91 -7.70
C TYR A 92 -10.72 15.09 -7.18
N GLY A 93 -10.05 14.00 -6.79
CA GLY A 93 -8.68 14.01 -6.31
C GLY A 93 -7.74 14.56 -7.38
N LYS A 94 -6.57 15.05 -6.97
CA LYS A 94 -5.54 15.48 -7.94
C LYS A 94 -4.59 14.32 -8.21
N ALA A 95 -4.28 14.03 -9.47
CA ALA A 95 -3.15 13.18 -9.80
C ALA A 95 -1.84 13.92 -9.51
N THR A 96 -0.88 13.28 -8.84
CA THR A 96 0.37 13.93 -8.44
C THR A 96 1.53 12.94 -8.30
N THR A 97 2.73 13.37 -8.70
CA THR A 97 3.98 12.64 -8.45
C THR A 97 4.25 12.49 -6.95
N LYS A 98 3.78 13.43 -6.11
CA LYS A 98 4.00 13.38 -4.67
C LYS A 98 3.38 12.14 -4.01
N ALA A 99 2.30 11.61 -4.60
CA ALA A 99 1.66 10.40 -4.12
C ALA A 99 2.59 9.18 -4.30
N TYR A 100 3.24 9.06 -5.47
CA TYR A 100 4.26 8.04 -5.72
C TYR A 100 5.46 8.15 -4.77
N GLN A 101 6.00 9.36 -4.60
CA GLN A 101 7.07 9.61 -3.64
C GLN A 101 6.67 9.10 -2.24
N LYS A 102 5.49 9.49 -1.76
CA LYS A 102 5.04 9.17 -0.39
C LYS A 102 4.82 7.68 -0.16
N VAL A 103 4.25 6.95 -1.11
CA VAL A 103 4.08 5.49 -0.92
C VAL A 103 5.41 4.75 -0.99
N LEU A 104 6.35 5.19 -1.83
CA LEU A 104 7.68 4.59 -1.96
C LEU A 104 8.55 4.87 -0.71
N GLU A 105 8.49 6.08 -0.17
CA GLU A 105 9.10 6.46 1.11
C GLU A 105 8.54 5.63 2.28
N ARG A 106 7.28 5.20 2.20
CA ARG A 106 6.65 4.30 3.19
C ARG A 106 6.82 2.81 2.86
N GLY A 107 7.70 2.47 1.94
CA GLY A 107 8.09 1.08 1.66
C GLY A 107 7.18 0.30 0.71
N CYS A 108 6.22 0.94 0.02
CA CYS A 108 5.36 0.28 -0.97
C CYS A 108 6.16 -0.29 -2.15
N ARG A 109 5.86 -1.53 -2.58
CA ARG A 109 6.59 -2.30 -3.60
C ARG A 109 5.76 -2.71 -4.82
N CYS A 110 4.48 -2.34 -4.86
CA CYS A 110 3.66 -2.39 -6.07
C CYS A 110 2.85 -1.10 -6.19
N VAL A 111 3.09 -0.33 -7.25
CA VAL A 111 2.39 0.93 -7.54
C VAL A 111 1.59 0.84 -8.85
N GLU A 112 0.55 1.64 -8.97
CA GLU A 112 -0.35 1.64 -10.12
C GLU A 112 -0.30 2.97 -10.86
N VAL A 113 -0.23 2.89 -12.19
CA VAL A 113 -0.17 4.04 -13.10
C VAL A 113 -1.25 3.89 -14.16
N ASP A 114 -2.24 4.79 -14.15
CA ASP A 114 -3.34 4.83 -15.12
C ASP A 114 -3.02 5.85 -16.22
N VAL A 115 -2.68 5.35 -17.42
CA VAL A 115 -2.05 6.14 -18.49
C VAL A 115 -3.01 6.39 -19.65
N TRP A 116 -3.13 7.65 -20.04
CA TRP A 116 -4.04 8.17 -21.05
C TRP A 116 -3.28 8.96 -22.12
N ASP A 117 -3.87 9.07 -23.32
CA ASP A 117 -3.31 9.88 -24.40
C ASP A 117 -3.15 11.34 -23.96
N GLY A 118 -2.00 11.92 -24.25
CA GLY A 118 -1.78 13.36 -24.10
C GLY A 118 -2.66 14.17 -25.04
N ASP A 119 -2.97 15.39 -24.65
CA ASP A 119 -3.69 16.36 -25.48
C ASP A 119 -2.79 17.57 -25.78
N ASP A 120 -2.88 18.11 -27.00
CA ASP A 120 -2.12 19.29 -27.46
C ASP A 120 -2.69 20.60 -26.91
N SER A 121 -3.77 20.52 -26.12
CA SER A 121 -4.53 21.69 -25.65
C SER A 121 -3.87 22.50 -24.53
N ASP A 122 -2.75 22.04 -23.94
CA ASP A 122 -2.11 22.70 -22.78
C ASP A 122 -0.57 22.75 -22.84
N SER A 123 0.03 22.99 -24.02
CA SER A 123 1.50 23.13 -24.15
C SER A 123 2.11 24.40 -23.52
N ASP A 124 1.34 25.22 -22.80
CA ASP A 124 1.76 26.50 -22.21
C ASP A 124 1.89 26.45 -20.67
N THR A 125 2.43 25.36 -20.12
CA THR A 125 2.98 25.41 -18.74
C THR A 125 4.47 25.13 -18.76
N SER A 126 5.22 26.18 -19.11
CA SER A 126 6.64 26.25 -18.84
C SER A 126 6.90 26.26 -17.34
N ASP A 127 7.81 25.38 -16.92
CA ASP A 127 8.44 25.38 -15.61
C ASP A 127 8.96 26.78 -15.25
N SER A 128 8.56 27.30 -14.10
CA SER A 128 9.28 28.35 -13.41
C SER A 128 9.20 28.11 -11.91
N SER A 129 10.31 27.60 -11.40
CA SER A 129 10.70 27.61 -10.00
C SER A 129 10.76 29.05 -9.49
N GLY A 130 9.97 29.36 -8.46
CA GLY A 130 10.05 30.62 -7.72
C GLY A 130 9.16 30.55 -6.49
N GLU A 131 9.76 30.28 -5.33
CA GLU A 131 9.11 30.43 -4.03
C GLU A 131 8.88 31.91 -3.71
N SER A 132 7.65 32.26 -3.32
CA SER A 132 7.38 33.23 -2.25
C SER A 132 5.91 33.16 -1.88
N GLY A 133 5.63 32.92 -0.60
CA GLY A 133 4.28 32.80 -0.06
C GLY A 133 3.54 34.14 0.09
N SER A 134 2.22 34.04 0.04
CA SER A 134 1.26 34.91 0.72
C SER A 134 -0.15 34.40 0.45
N ASP A 135 -0.84 34.01 1.51
CA ASP A 135 -2.26 33.68 1.50
C ASP A 135 -3.11 34.87 1.02
N ASN A 136 -4.14 34.58 0.24
CA ASN A 136 -5.42 35.28 0.30
C ASN A 136 -6.51 34.47 -0.42
N GLU A 137 -7.43 33.92 0.38
CA GLU A 137 -8.69 33.36 -0.09
C GLU A 137 -9.53 34.44 -0.77
N LYS A 138 -9.95 34.18 -2.01
CA LYS A 138 -11.20 34.76 -2.53
C LYS A 138 -12.00 33.73 -3.34
N GLU A 139 -13.12 33.42 -2.73
CA GLU A 139 -14.38 32.92 -3.28
C GLU A 139 -14.72 33.61 -4.63
N GLY A 140 -15.00 32.82 -5.67
CA GLY A 140 -15.49 33.37 -6.95
C GLY A 140 -15.30 32.44 -8.15
N GLY A 141 -16.23 31.51 -8.37
CA GLY A 141 -16.16 30.64 -9.55
C GLY A 141 -17.42 29.87 -9.95
N ILE A 142 -18.56 30.01 -9.27
CA ILE A 142 -19.83 29.45 -9.75
C ILE A 142 -20.44 30.44 -10.74
N LYS A 143 -19.95 30.47 -11.99
CA LYS A 143 -20.60 31.14 -13.13
C LYS A 143 -20.00 30.73 -14.49
N LYS A 144 -19.83 29.44 -14.74
CA LYS A 144 -19.62 28.93 -16.12
C LYS A 144 -20.28 27.57 -16.42
N LEU A 145 -21.23 27.15 -15.60
CA LEU A 145 -22.01 25.91 -15.76
C LEU A 145 -23.49 26.12 -16.12
N SER A 146 -23.95 27.34 -16.38
CA SER A 146 -25.36 27.62 -16.70
C SER A 146 -25.69 27.89 -18.18
N ARG A 147 -24.78 27.57 -19.13
CA ARG A 147 -25.04 27.78 -20.58
C ARG A 147 -25.22 26.52 -21.43
N ARG A 148 -25.31 25.32 -20.84
CA ARG A 148 -25.63 24.09 -21.61
C ARG A 148 -26.92 23.36 -21.20
N PHE A 149 -27.74 23.95 -20.31
CA PHE A 149 -29.01 23.36 -19.86
C PHE A 149 -30.29 24.11 -20.28
N LYS A 150 -30.23 24.91 -21.35
CA LYS A 150 -31.43 25.45 -22.02
C LYS A 150 -31.22 25.45 -23.53
N ASN A 151 -31.57 24.33 -24.17
CA ASN A 151 -31.99 24.27 -25.57
C ASN A 151 -32.81 22.99 -25.77
N LYS A 152 -33.97 22.95 -25.11
CA LYS A 152 -35.09 22.08 -25.46
C LYS A 152 -36.35 22.89 -25.15
N ILE A 153 -36.81 23.60 -26.19
CA ILE A 153 -38.18 24.12 -26.44
C ILE A 153 -38.00 25.01 -27.68
N GLY A 154 -38.54 24.56 -28.81
CA GLY A 154 -38.55 25.33 -30.04
C GLY A 154 -39.55 26.47 -29.97
N LEU A 155 -39.24 27.58 -30.65
CA LEU A 155 -40.21 28.42 -31.35
C LEU A 155 -39.46 29.31 -32.37
N SER A 156 -40.13 29.58 -33.47
CA SER A 156 -39.63 30.02 -34.79
C SER A 156 -39.54 31.54 -35.03
N LYS A 157 -38.83 31.90 -36.13
CA LYS A 157 -38.79 33.14 -36.95
C LYS A 157 -37.66 34.13 -36.60
N SER A 158 -36.92 34.80 -37.50
CA SER A 158 -36.84 34.83 -38.98
C SER A 158 -35.64 35.72 -39.42
N LYS A 159 -34.85 35.24 -40.40
CA LYS A 159 -34.16 35.90 -41.55
C LYS A 159 -33.70 37.38 -41.44
N VAL A 160 -32.40 37.66 -41.71
CA VAL A 160 -31.84 38.64 -42.69
C VAL A 160 -30.30 38.41 -42.84
N GLU A 161 -29.80 38.46 -44.08
CA GLU A 161 -28.40 38.54 -44.58
C GLU A 161 -28.34 39.75 -45.55
N PRO A 162 -27.20 40.24 -46.14
CA PRO A 162 -25.75 40.05 -45.87
C PRO A 162 -24.88 41.36 -45.92
N GLN A 163 -23.58 41.20 -45.60
CA GLN A 163 -22.29 41.87 -46.04
C GLN A 163 -22.30 43.07 -47.04
N PRO A 164 -21.30 44.01 -47.08
CA PRO A 164 -19.89 43.66 -47.45
C PRO A 164 -18.69 44.58 -47.02
N LYS A 165 -17.47 43.99 -47.15
CA LYS A 165 -16.15 44.48 -47.64
C LYS A 165 -15.47 45.77 -47.11
N ASP A 166 -14.18 45.68 -46.73
CA ASP A 166 -13.04 46.13 -47.58
C ASP A 166 -11.66 45.97 -46.89
N THR A 167 -10.66 45.63 -47.70
CA THR A 167 -9.19 45.58 -47.43
C THR A 167 -8.52 46.89 -47.87
N PRO A 168 -7.33 47.26 -47.33
CA PRO A 168 -6.15 47.33 -48.22
C PRO A 168 -4.76 47.01 -47.60
N VAL A 169 -4.05 46.12 -48.30
CA VAL A 169 -2.66 46.11 -48.82
C VAL A 169 -1.60 47.15 -48.36
N SER A 170 -0.39 46.65 -48.02
CA SER A 170 0.96 47.04 -48.53
C SER A 170 2.07 46.47 -47.61
N SER A 171 3.30 46.09 -47.96
CA SER A 171 4.07 45.90 -49.21
C SER A 171 5.42 45.21 -48.87
N SER A 172 5.94 44.41 -49.83
CA SER A 172 7.26 43.73 -50.03
C SER A 172 8.56 44.31 -49.38
N SER A 173 9.45 43.54 -48.70
CA SER A 173 10.61 42.66 -49.13
C SER A 173 11.92 43.39 -49.58
N PRO A 174 13.19 42.85 -49.60
CA PRO A 174 13.84 41.61 -49.06
C PRO A 174 15.31 41.86 -48.48
N PRO A 175 16.37 41.01 -48.65
CA PRO A 175 16.94 40.07 -47.66
C PRO A 175 18.44 40.30 -47.30
N LYS A 176 19.01 39.52 -46.35
CA LYS A 176 20.44 39.12 -46.15
C LYS A 176 20.60 38.56 -44.71
N GLY A 177 21.33 37.49 -44.39
CA GLY A 177 22.23 36.61 -45.12
C GLY A 177 22.57 35.38 -44.28
N GLU A 178 23.25 34.42 -44.92
CA GLU A 178 23.61 33.09 -44.41
C GLU A 178 24.67 33.11 -43.30
N GLY A 179 24.56 32.14 -42.38
CA GLY A 179 25.62 31.73 -41.46
C GLY A 179 25.42 30.26 -41.10
N VAL A 180 26.13 29.38 -41.80
CA VAL A 180 26.11 27.92 -41.61
C VAL A 180 27.07 27.54 -40.48
N GLY A 181 26.56 26.85 -39.46
CA GLY A 181 27.34 26.14 -38.44
C GLY A 181 26.76 24.72 -38.23
N PRO A 182 27.57 23.67 -38.02
CA PRO A 182 27.10 22.29 -38.05
C PRO A 182 26.61 21.89 -36.66
N SER A 183 25.33 22.11 -36.39
CA SER A 183 24.64 21.47 -35.27
C SER A 183 23.52 20.63 -35.86
N GLY A 184 23.67 19.30 -35.75
CA GLY A 184 22.66 18.35 -36.16
C GLY A 184 21.33 18.64 -35.45
N LEU A 185 20.43 19.32 -36.15
CA LEU A 185 19.03 19.46 -35.74
C LEU A 185 18.42 18.05 -35.78
N ARG A 186 18.41 17.38 -34.62
CA ARG A 186 17.37 16.37 -34.36
C ARG A 186 16.07 17.15 -34.36
N ARG A 187 15.32 17.05 -35.46
CA ARG A 187 13.97 17.62 -35.60
C ARG A 187 13.06 16.96 -34.56
N THR A 188 13.07 17.47 -33.33
CA THR A 188 12.08 17.12 -32.32
C THR A 188 10.79 17.80 -32.73
N VAL A 189 9.99 17.10 -33.53
CA VAL A 189 8.54 17.34 -33.49
C VAL A 189 8.18 17.13 -32.02
N SER A 190 7.66 18.15 -31.34
CA SER A 190 7.16 18.01 -29.98
C SER A 190 6.01 17.01 -30.02
N LYS A 191 6.33 15.73 -29.78
CA LYS A 191 5.32 14.70 -29.66
C LYS A 191 4.66 14.92 -28.30
N THR A 192 3.37 15.17 -28.31
CA THR A 192 2.52 15.17 -27.11
C THR A 192 2.79 13.90 -26.31
N GLU A 193 3.21 14.03 -25.07
CA GLU A 193 3.54 12.87 -24.23
C GLU A 193 2.30 12.32 -23.52
N PRO A 194 2.30 11.02 -23.12
CA PRO A 194 1.22 10.44 -22.35
C PRO A 194 1.05 11.12 -20.99
N ARG A 195 -0.17 11.08 -20.46
CA ARG A 195 -0.54 11.64 -19.15
C ARG A 195 -1.11 10.58 -18.23
N VAL A 196 -1.15 10.89 -16.94
CA VAL A 196 -1.66 10.03 -15.86
C VAL A 196 -2.78 10.76 -15.13
N LEU A 197 -3.94 10.12 -15.05
CA LEU A 197 -5.16 10.64 -14.44
C LEU A 197 -6.13 9.50 -14.15
N HIS A 198 -7.18 9.78 -13.37
CA HIS A 198 -8.28 8.82 -13.22
C HIS A 198 -9.30 9.05 -14.34
N GLY A 199 -9.48 8.06 -15.21
CA GLY A 199 -10.38 8.14 -16.36
C GLY A 199 -11.77 8.64 -16.02
N HIS A 200 -12.41 9.37 -16.94
CA HIS A 200 -13.82 9.79 -16.82
C HIS A 200 -14.18 10.62 -15.57
N THR A 201 -13.18 11.20 -14.90
CA THR A 201 -13.38 12.04 -13.71
C THR A 201 -12.69 13.41 -13.85
N ALA A 202 -12.98 14.33 -12.93
CA ALA A 202 -12.48 15.71 -12.98
C ALA A 202 -11.08 15.88 -12.35
N THR A 203 -10.26 14.81 -12.32
CA THR A 203 -8.92 14.86 -11.72
C THR A 203 -7.94 15.67 -12.56
N LYS A 204 -7.12 16.51 -11.93
CA LYS A 204 -5.99 17.18 -12.60
C LYS A 204 -4.92 16.14 -12.93
N GLU A 205 -4.46 16.13 -14.16
CA GLU A 205 -3.49 15.19 -14.70
C GLU A 205 -2.04 15.50 -14.30
N VAL A 206 -1.15 14.53 -14.55
CA VAL A 206 0.31 14.68 -14.46
C VAL A 206 0.98 13.93 -15.61
N SER A 207 2.11 14.43 -16.11
CA SER A 207 2.86 13.76 -17.19
C SER A 207 3.32 12.35 -16.78
N PHE A 208 3.19 11.38 -17.70
CA PHE A 208 3.73 10.02 -17.52
C PHE A 208 5.25 10.03 -17.31
N ARG A 209 5.98 10.92 -18.00
CA ARG A 209 7.42 11.10 -17.81
C ARG A 209 7.76 11.57 -16.40
N ALA A 210 7.00 12.54 -15.87
CA ALA A 210 7.20 13.02 -14.50
C ALA A 210 6.96 11.93 -13.45
N VAL A 211 5.94 11.09 -13.66
CA VAL A 211 5.69 9.89 -12.83
C VAL A 211 6.87 8.92 -12.93
N CYS A 212 7.35 8.61 -14.13
CA CYS A 212 8.48 7.70 -14.33
C CYS A 212 9.77 8.21 -13.69
N SER A 213 10.06 9.51 -13.81
CA SER A 213 11.20 10.15 -13.15
C SER A 213 11.09 10.06 -11.63
N THR A 214 9.90 10.31 -11.07
CA THR A 214 9.68 10.19 -9.63
C THR A 214 9.86 8.75 -9.15
N ILE A 215 9.32 7.77 -9.88
CA ILE A 215 9.53 6.36 -9.55
C ILE A 215 11.02 6.02 -9.61
N ARG A 216 11.76 6.46 -10.63
CA ARG A 216 13.22 6.24 -10.73
C ARG A 216 13.95 6.75 -9.49
N ASP A 217 13.60 7.96 -9.04
CA ASP A 217 14.32 8.65 -7.96
C ASP A 217 14.00 8.06 -6.57
N TYR A 218 12.79 7.51 -6.39
CA TYR A 218 12.32 7.04 -5.08
C TYR A 218 12.12 5.51 -4.98
N ALA A 219 12.22 4.76 -6.07
CA ALA A 219 11.94 3.31 -6.09
C ALA A 219 12.73 2.56 -5.03
N PHE A 220 13.98 2.97 -4.77
CA PHE A 220 14.90 2.22 -3.95
C PHE A 220 15.56 3.01 -2.81
N VAL A 221 14.92 4.08 -2.32
CA VAL A 221 15.45 4.92 -1.22
C VAL A 221 15.29 4.26 0.15
N THR A 222 14.23 3.48 0.36
CA THR A 222 13.94 2.78 1.64
C THR A 222 14.12 1.28 1.59
N SER A 223 14.31 0.71 0.40
CA SER A 223 14.48 -0.72 0.16
C SER A 223 15.25 -0.93 -1.13
N ASP A 224 16.08 -1.96 -1.22
CA ASP A 224 16.74 -2.38 -2.46
C ASP A 224 15.99 -3.51 -3.17
N LEU A 225 14.89 -4.01 -2.60
CA LEU A 225 14.06 -5.05 -3.17
C LEU A 225 13.27 -4.55 -4.40
N PRO A 226 12.84 -5.44 -5.31
CA PRO A 226 12.17 -5.04 -6.54
C PRO A 226 10.89 -4.22 -6.31
N LEU A 227 10.60 -3.36 -7.29
CA LEU A 227 9.36 -2.60 -7.40
C LEU A 227 8.55 -3.12 -8.60
N ILE A 228 7.26 -3.41 -8.40
CA ILE A 228 6.31 -3.69 -9.47
C ILE A 228 5.60 -2.38 -9.84
N VAL A 229 5.60 -2.03 -11.13
CA VAL A 229 4.81 -0.93 -11.68
C VAL A 229 3.69 -1.54 -12.53
N SER A 230 2.45 -1.47 -12.04
CA SER A 230 1.25 -1.91 -12.73
C SER A 230 0.72 -0.81 -13.63
N LEU A 231 0.81 -1.03 -14.93
CA LEU A 231 0.30 -0.09 -15.93
C LEU A 231 -1.14 -0.45 -16.32
N GLU A 232 -2.03 0.53 -16.20
CA GLU A 232 -3.35 0.53 -16.84
C GLU A 232 -3.28 1.45 -18.06
N ILE A 233 -3.61 0.93 -19.24
CA ILE A 233 -3.27 1.54 -20.52
C ILE A 233 -4.55 1.88 -21.28
N HIS A 234 -4.76 3.17 -21.50
CA HIS A 234 -5.82 3.73 -22.34
C HIS A 234 -5.26 4.54 -23.52
N THR A 235 -3.93 4.50 -23.72
CA THR A 235 -3.25 5.22 -24.80
C THR A 235 -3.37 4.52 -26.15
N CYS A 236 -3.41 5.29 -27.23
CA CYS A 236 -3.30 4.80 -28.60
C CYS A 236 -1.91 4.20 -28.89
N PRO A 237 -1.75 3.35 -29.93
CA PRO A 237 -0.47 2.71 -30.24
C PRO A 237 0.74 3.66 -30.36
N ALA A 238 0.54 4.84 -30.95
CA ALA A 238 1.63 5.82 -31.09
C ALA A 238 2.11 6.37 -29.74
N GLN A 239 1.18 6.62 -28.81
CA GLN A 239 1.47 7.05 -27.45
C GLN A 239 2.09 5.92 -26.63
N GLN A 240 1.71 4.65 -26.86
CA GLN A 240 2.37 3.50 -26.25
C GLN A 240 3.83 3.35 -26.66
N GLU A 241 4.20 3.65 -27.91
CA GLU A 241 5.61 3.69 -28.33
C GLU A 241 6.38 4.81 -27.60
N ILE A 242 5.75 5.97 -27.38
CA ILE A 242 6.34 7.05 -26.57
C ILE A 242 6.53 6.60 -25.11
N MET A 243 5.56 5.85 -24.54
CA MET A 243 5.72 5.26 -23.21
C MET A 243 6.92 4.32 -23.14
N VAL A 244 7.11 3.47 -24.16
CA VAL A 244 8.26 2.56 -24.26
C VAL A 244 9.58 3.33 -24.29
N ASP A 245 9.66 4.40 -25.07
CA ASP A 245 10.82 5.27 -25.12
C ASP A 245 11.10 5.92 -23.75
N ILE A 246 10.09 6.50 -23.10
CA ILE A 246 10.20 7.11 -21.76
C ILE A 246 10.72 6.09 -20.73
N ILE A 247 10.13 4.88 -20.72
CA ILE A 247 10.52 3.82 -19.80
C ILE A 247 11.97 3.41 -20.04
N ARG A 248 12.39 3.22 -21.29
CA ARG A 248 13.78 2.86 -21.61
C ARG A 248 14.75 3.97 -21.23
N ASP A 249 14.42 5.22 -21.54
CA ASP A 249 15.26 6.37 -21.25
C ASP A 249 15.49 6.55 -19.74
N LEU A 250 14.45 6.34 -18.92
CA LEU A 250 14.51 6.62 -17.48
C LEU A 250 14.86 5.40 -16.62
N TRP A 251 14.46 4.20 -17.04
CA TRP A 251 14.57 2.99 -16.23
C TRP A 251 15.54 1.94 -16.77
N ALA A 252 16.20 2.15 -17.91
CA ALA A 252 17.17 1.19 -18.49
C ALA A 252 18.05 0.41 -17.47
N PRO A 253 18.74 1.05 -16.51
CA PRO A 253 19.58 0.32 -15.55
C PRO A 253 18.79 -0.56 -14.56
N TYR A 254 17.53 -0.21 -14.31
CA TYR A 254 16.64 -0.89 -13.37
C TYR A 254 15.74 -1.92 -14.04
N LEU A 255 15.66 -1.99 -15.38
CA LEU A 255 14.87 -3.01 -16.05
C LEU A 255 15.53 -4.39 -15.91
N VAL A 256 14.69 -5.42 -15.91
CA VAL A 256 15.13 -6.82 -16.08
C VAL A 256 15.57 -7.06 -17.52
N ASP A 257 16.25 -8.19 -17.77
CA ASP A 257 16.55 -8.61 -19.15
C ASP A 257 15.25 -8.86 -19.91
N LEU A 258 14.94 -7.97 -20.87
CA LEU A 258 13.75 -8.06 -21.70
C LEU A 258 13.83 -9.20 -22.73
N ASN A 259 15.01 -9.80 -22.92
CA ASN A 259 15.23 -10.96 -23.78
C ASN A 259 15.22 -12.28 -23.01
N ALA A 260 15.00 -12.25 -21.69
CA ALA A 260 14.85 -13.46 -20.90
C ALA A 260 13.75 -14.35 -21.50
N ALA A 261 13.88 -15.67 -21.31
CA ALA A 261 12.85 -16.62 -21.75
C ALA A 261 11.47 -16.14 -21.30
N THR A 262 10.46 -16.31 -22.15
CA THR A 262 9.07 -15.98 -21.80
C THR A 262 8.14 -17.14 -22.12
N GLY A 263 7.06 -17.31 -21.33
CA GLY A 263 6.10 -18.41 -21.51
C GLY A 263 6.25 -19.53 -20.47
N HIS A 264 5.98 -20.77 -20.86
CA HIS A 264 5.97 -21.93 -19.93
C HIS A 264 7.36 -22.34 -19.43
N GLU A 265 8.43 -21.90 -20.09
CA GLU A 265 9.82 -22.19 -19.69
C GLU A 265 10.35 -21.24 -18.61
N VAL A 266 9.57 -20.23 -18.23
CA VAL A 266 9.97 -19.23 -17.22
C VAL A 266 9.79 -19.79 -15.82
N SER A 267 10.85 -19.87 -15.03
CA SER A 267 10.72 -19.91 -13.58
C SER A 267 10.60 -18.49 -13.04
N LEU A 268 9.70 -18.27 -12.07
CA LEU A 268 9.70 -17.01 -11.35
C LEU A 268 11.05 -16.82 -10.62
N PRO A 269 11.70 -15.65 -10.76
CA PRO A 269 13.00 -15.38 -10.17
C PRO A 269 12.91 -15.31 -8.64
N THR A 270 14.04 -15.54 -7.98
CA THR A 270 14.16 -15.31 -6.53
C THR A 270 14.11 -13.82 -6.22
N LEU A 271 13.61 -13.47 -5.03
CA LEU A 271 13.53 -12.06 -4.62
C LEU A 271 14.92 -11.38 -4.64
N GLU A 272 15.95 -12.08 -4.20
CA GLU A 272 17.34 -11.61 -4.20
C GLU A 272 17.86 -11.28 -5.61
N SER A 273 17.55 -12.11 -6.61
CA SER A 273 18.01 -11.90 -7.99
C SER A 273 17.43 -10.64 -8.65
N LEU A 274 16.38 -10.07 -8.06
CA LEU A 274 15.66 -8.90 -8.55
C LEU A 274 15.97 -7.61 -7.78
N ARG A 275 17.01 -7.60 -6.93
CA ARG A 275 17.42 -6.37 -6.25
C ARG A 275 17.67 -5.23 -7.24
N LYS A 276 17.17 -4.05 -6.88
CA LYS A 276 17.19 -2.82 -7.68
C LYS A 276 16.55 -2.97 -9.06
N LYS A 277 15.56 -3.87 -9.22
CA LYS A 277 14.80 -4.02 -10.47
C LYS A 277 13.39 -3.47 -10.41
N ILE A 278 12.97 -2.85 -11.51
CA ILE A 278 11.60 -2.42 -11.77
C ILE A 278 10.95 -3.45 -12.70
N LEU A 279 9.90 -4.10 -12.22
CA LEU A 279 9.10 -5.06 -12.98
C LEU A 279 7.86 -4.35 -13.54
N ILE A 280 7.66 -4.45 -14.84
CA ILE A 280 6.50 -3.82 -15.50
C ILE A 280 5.37 -4.84 -15.57
N LYS A 281 4.29 -4.59 -14.83
CA LYS A 281 3.05 -5.35 -14.98
C LYS A 281 2.21 -4.72 -16.07
N VAL A 282 2.05 -5.43 -17.18
CA VAL A 282 1.27 -5.01 -18.35
C VAL A 282 0.43 -6.15 -18.88
N LYS A 283 -0.70 -5.83 -19.52
CA LYS A 283 -1.61 -6.82 -20.11
C LYS A 283 -0.89 -7.64 -21.18
N TYR A 284 -1.04 -8.96 -21.09
CA TYR A 284 -0.55 -9.94 -22.06
C TYR A 284 -1.72 -10.58 -22.80
N THR A 285 -1.53 -10.81 -24.09
CA THR A 285 -2.46 -11.55 -24.93
C THR A 285 -1.69 -12.61 -25.72
N ALA A 286 -2.15 -13.87 -25.70
CA ALA A 286 -1.45 -14.96 -26.36
C ALA A 286 -1.45 -14.79 -27.90
N PRO A 287 -0.34 -15.10 -28.61
CA PRO A 287 -0.24 -14.93 -30.06
C PRO A 287 -1.23 -15.78 -30.89
N GLU A 288 -1.81 -16.86 -30.33
CA GLU A 288 -2.70 -17.74 -31.10
C GLU A 288 -4.10 -17.18 -31.35
N ALA A 289 -4.52 -16.15 -30.61
CA ALA A 289 -5.71 -15.36 -30.95
C ALA A 289 -5.52 -14.48 -32.20
N ALA A 290 -4.33 -14.45 -32.81
CA ALA A 290 -3.95 -13.64 -33.96
C ALA A 290 -3.58 -14.44 -35.22
N LYS A 291 -3.98 -15.72 -35.34
CA LYS A 291 -3.80 -16.49 -36.58
C LYS A 291 -4.93 -16.21 -37.59
N GLY A 292 -4.78 -15.09 -38.29
CA GLY A 292 -5.47 -14.76 -39.55
C GLY A 292 -4.55 -13.88 -40.40
N THR A 293 -4.04 -14.41 -41.50
CA THR A 293 -2.99 -13.85 -42.36
C THR A 293 -3.36 -12.50 -43.02
N GLY A 294 -2.52 -11.48 -42.80
CA GLY A 294 -2.55 -10.14 -43.41
C GLY A 294 -1.87 -9.12 -42.48
N PRO A 295 -1.53 -7.87 -42.87
CA PRO A 295 -1.08 -6.88 -41.89
C PRO A 295 -2.23 -6.61 -40.92
N VAL A 296 -2.10 -7.17 -39.73
CA VAL A 296 -3.19 -7.44 -38.79
C VAL A 296 -3.59 -6.14 -38.08
N VAL A 297 -4.54 -5.40 -38.65
CA VAL A 297 -5.45 -4.53 -37.89
C VAL A 297 -6.54 -5.46 -37.34
N VAL A 298 -6.44 -5.89 -36.07
CA VAL A 298 -7.46 -6.78 -35.47
C VAL A 298 -8.25 -6.07 -34.39
N SER A 299 -9.54 -5.86 -34.71
CA SER A 299 -10.61 -5.55 -33.77
C SER A 299 -10.86 -6.74 -32.86
N SER A 300 -10.77 -6.53 -31.56
CA SER A 300 -11.37 -7.41 -30.56
C SER A 300 -12.81 -6.98 -30.28
N ASN A 301 -13.79 -7.73 -30.78
CA ASN A 301 -15.11 -7.80 -30.15
C ASN A 301 -15.05 -8.90 -29.09
N ALA A 302 -14.76 -8.52 -27.86
CA ALA A 302 -14.96 -9.31 -26.65
C ALA A 302 -15.30 -8.33 -25.52
N ASP A 303 -16.35 -8.68 -24.75
CA ASP A 303 -16.99 -7.87 -23.72
C ASP A 303 -16.04 -7.29 -22.64
N PRO A 304 -16.45 -6.21 -21.93
CA PRO A 304 -15.54 -5.27 -21.31
C PRO A 304 -15.28 -5.59 -19.82
N GLU A 305 -14.44 -6.56 -19.48
CA GLU A 305 -14.17 -6.93 -18.06
C GLU A 305 -12.67 -6.88 -17.68
N SER A 306 -11.98 -5.83 -18.10
CA SER A 306 -10.59 -5.57 -17.72
C SER A 306 -10.41 -4.07 -17.56
N GLY A 307 -10.86 -3.56 -16.41
CA GLY A 307 -11.01 -2.13 -16.09
C GLY A 307 -12.44 -1.90 -15.60
N SER A 308 -12.56 -1.57 -14.31
CA SER A 308 -13.77 -1.14 -13.58
C SER A 308 -15.14 -1.54 -14.16
N GLU A 309 -15.61 -2.74 -13.82
CA GLU A 309 -17.06 -3.04 -13.87
C GLU A 309 -17.76 -2.31 -12.71
N ASP A 310 -18.13 -1.06 -12.94
CA ASP A 310 -19.36 -0.46 -12.39
C ASP A 310 -19.60 0.93 -13.04
N GLU A 311 -19.41 1.03 -14.36
CA GLU A 311 -19.98 2.14 -15.13
C GLU A 311 -21.34 1.71 -15.68
N SER A 312 -22.38 2.38 -15.19
CA SER A 312 -23.72 2.35 -15.77
C SER A 312 -23.65 2.64 -17.27
N GLN A 313 -24.31 1.79 -18.06
CA GLN A 313 -24.39 1.83 -19.51
C GLN A 313 -24.64 3.24 -20.07
N GLU A 314 -23.61 3.88 -20.63
CA GLU A 314 -23.73 4.80 -21.77
C GLU A 314 -22.35 5.03 -22.44
N THR A 315 -22.23 4.58 -23.70
CA THR A 315 -21.11 4.70 -24.66
C THR A 315 -19.84 3.86 -24.40
N ALA A 316 -19.76 2.70 -25.05
CA ALA A 316 -18.56 1.85 -25.07
C ALA A 316 -17.39 2.51 -25.82
N VAL A 317 -16.40 3.01 -25.08
CA VAL A 317 -15.09 3.39 -25.63
C VAL A 317 -14.30 2.11 -25.93
N LYS A 318 -13.85 1.92 -27.17
CA LYS A 318 -13.02 0.77 -27.55
C LYS A 318 -11.68 0.83 -26.79
N LYS A 319 -11.42 -0.14 -25.91
CA LYS A 319 -10.13 -0.30 -25.24
C LYS A 319 -9.01 -0.43 -26.27
N SER A 320 -7.94 0.35 -26.11
CA SER A 320 -6.79 0.35 -27.00
C SER A 320 -6.03 -0.99 -26.95
N HIS A 321 -5.54 -1.46 -28.10
CA HIS A 321 -4.74 -2.67 -28.18
C HIS A 321 -3.30 -2.39 -27.71
N ILE A 322 -2.70 -3.30 -26.92
CA ILE A 322 -1.33 -3.16 -26.42
C ILE A 322 -0.33 -3.50 -27.53
N VAL A 323 0.59 -2.58 -27.85
CA VAL A 323 1.64 -2.82 -28.85
C VAL A 323 2.66 -3.85 -28.34
N THR A 324 3.22 -4.62 -29.26
CA THR A 324 4.19 -5.69 -28.94
C THR A 324 5.37 -5.17 -28.12
N ALA A 325 5.88 -3.97 -28.43
CA ALA A 325 6.99 -3.37 -27.71
C ALA A 325 6.69 -3.16 -26.21
N LEU A 326 5.48 -2.71 -25.89
CA LEU A 326 5.02 -2.50 -24.52
C LEU A 326 4.67 -3.85 -23.84
N ALA A 327 3.97 -4.74 -24.53
CA ALA A 327 3.63 -6.07 -24.01
C ALA A 327 4.89 -6.89 -23.64
N SER A 328 5.97 -6.75 -24.41
CA SER A 328 7.23 -7.45 -24.18
C SER A 328 7.97 -7.00 -22.92
N MET A 329 7.59 -5.84 -22.33
CA MET A 329 8.15 -5.39 -21.05
C MET A 329 7.63 -6.20 -19.86
N GLY A 330 6.51 -6.91 -20.01
CA GLY A 330 5.96 -7.82 -19.00
C GLY A 330 6.67 -9.18 -18.99
N VAL A 331 7.89 -9.22 -18.45
CA VAL A 331 8.70 -10.45 -18.39
C VAL A 331 8.22 -11.39 -17.28
N TYR A 332 8.23 -10.95 -16.01
CA TYR A 332 7.84 -11.78 -14.86
C TYR A 332 6.45 -11.47 -14.31
N THR A 333 5.80 -10.43 -14.83
CA THR A 333 4.57 -9.85 -14.28
C THR A 333 3.56 -9.60 -15.40
N ARG A 334 2.97 -10.64 -15.98
CA ARG A 334 2.01 -10.51 -17.10
C ARG A 334 0.59 -10.42 -16.58
N GLY A 335 -0.10 -9.32 -16.86
CA GLY A 335 -1.53 -9.19 -16.56
C GLY A 335 -2.36 -10.07 -17.49
N CYS A 336 -3.09 -11.04 -16.94
CA CYS A 336 -4.01 -11.89 -17.68
C CYS A 336 -5.44 -11.70 -17.16
N HIS A 337 -6.42 -11.83 -18.05
CA HIS A 337 -7.82 -11.83 -17.65
C HIS A 337 -8.20 -13.19 -17.07
N PHE A 338 -8.88 -13.19 -15.93
CA PHE A 338 -9.30 -14.39 -15.23
C PHE A 338 -10.70 -14.82 -15.65
N LYS A 339 -10.82 -16.08 -16.07
CA LYS A 339 -12.08 -16.79 -16.35
C LYS A 339 -12.25 -17.93 -15.34
N ASP A 340 -11.22 -18.76 -15.23
CA ASP A 340 -11.15 -19.92 -14.35
C ASP A 340 -9.69 -20.36 -14.16
N PHE A 341 -9.45 -21.42 -13.39
CA PHE A 341 -8.11 -21.93 -13.11
C PHE A 341 -7.61 -22.96 -14.13
N ASP A 342 -8.43 -23.35 -15.11
CA ASP A 342 -8.10 -24.34 -16.13
C ASP A 342 -7.68 -23.69 -17.46
N GLN A 343 -7.93 -22.39 -17.62
CA GLN A 343 -7.57 -21.61 -18.80
C GLN A 343 -6.06 -21.70 -19.12
N PRO A 344 -5.66 -21.62 -20.40
CA PRO A 344 -4.25 -21.74 -20.80
C PRO A 344 -3.31 -20.76 -20.08
N GLU A 345 -3.76 -19.52 -19.87
CA GLU A 345 -2.95 -18.49 -19.20
C GLU A 345 -2.66 -18.83 -17.74
N ALA A 346 -3.54 -19.58 -17.06
CA ALA A 346 -3.33 -20.02 -15.67
C ALA A 346 -2.15 -21.01 -15.53
N LYS A 347 -1.59 -21.49 -16.65
CA LYS A 347 -0.42 -22.38 -16.68
C LYS A 347 0.89 -21.64 -16.95
N LEU A 348 0.86 -20.32 -17.19
CA LEU A 348 2.04 -19.50 -17.43
C LEU A 348 2.67 -19.07 -16.10
N PRO A 349 3.90 -19.46 -15.74
CA PRO A 349 4.45 -19.15 -14.41
C PRO A 349 4.49 -17.67 -14.02
N ASN A 350 4.53 -16.77 -15.00
CA ASN A 350 4.60 -15.33 -14.85
C ASN A 350 3.25 -14.60 -14.97
N HIS A 351 2.12 -15.31 -15.04
CA HIS A 351 0.81 -14.66 -15.08
C HIS A 351 0.45 -14.05 -13.73
N ILE A 352 -0.30 -12.96 -13.81
CA ILE A 352 -0.94 -12.28 -12.68
C ILE A 352 -2.40 -12.08 -13.03
N PHE A 353 -3.28 -12.68 -12.24
CA PHE A 353 -4.70 -12.34 -12.26
C PHE A 353 -4.96 -11.15 -11.34
N SER A 354 -5.80 -10.22 -11.81
CA SER A 354 -6.28 -9.09 -11.00
C SER A 354 -7.78 -9.23 -10.80
N LEU A 355 -8.24 -9.33 -9.55
CA LEU A 355 -9.65 -9.45 -9.19
C LEU A 355 -10.07 -8.33 -8.24
N SER A 356 -11.28 -7.80 -8.42
CA SER A 356 -11.89 -6.93 -7.40
C SER A 356 -12.16 -7.74 -6.12
N GLU A 357 -12.27 -7.05 -4.99
CA GLU A 357 -12.60 -7.68 -3.70
C GLU A 357 -13.85 -8.58 -3.78
N SER A 358 -14.91 -8.16 -4.49
CA SER A 358 -16.12 -8.96 -4.64
C SER A 358 -15.90 -10.19 -5.51
N LYS A 359 -15.17 -10.06 -6.61
CA LYS A 359 -14.94 -11.18 -7.54
C LYS A 359 -14.09 -12.27 -6.89
N ILE A 360 -13.05 -11.91 -6.15
CA ILE A 360 -12.23 -12.92 -5.46
C ILE A 360 -13.01 -13.58 -4.31
N ILE A 361 -13.90 -12.87 -3.62
CA ILE A 361 -14.82 -13.46 -2.64
C ILE A 361 -15.70 -14.52 -3.30
N ASP A 362 -16.27 -14.23 -4.47
CA ASP A 362 -17.11 -15.19 -5.20
C ASP A 362 -16.30 -16.40 -5.69
N VAL A 363 -15.07 -16.18 -6.15
CA VAL A 363 -14.15 -17.27 -6.52
C VAL A 363 -13.81 -18.13 -5.31
N HIS A 364 -13.54 -17.51 -4.16
CA HIS A 364 -13.23 -18.20 -2.92
C HIS A 364 -14.42 -19.07 -2.45
N LYS A 365 -15.64 -18.52 -2.42
CA LYS A 365 -16.86 -19.27 -2.08
C LYS A 365 -17.10 -20.46 -3.00
N ARG A 366 -16.77 -20.31 -4.29
CA ARG A 366 -16.97 -21.36 -5.30
C ARG A 366 -15.92 -22.46 -5.21
N ASP A 367 -14.64 -22.10 -5.09
CA ASP A 367 -13.52 -23.05 -5.04
C ASP A 367 -12.29 -22.46 -4.31
N HIS A 368 -12.40 -22.35 -2.99
CA HIS A 368 -11.31 -21.87 -2.12
C HIS A 368 -10.03 -22.72 -2.25
N SER A 369 -10.16 -24.03 -2.51
CA SER A 369 -9.02 -24.95 -2.62
C SER A 369 -8.24 -24.72 -3.92
N ALA A 370 -8.92 -24.48 -5.05
CA ALA A 370 -8.23 -24.10 -6.29
C ALA A 370 -7.59 -22.71 -6.18
N LEU A 371 -8.29 -21.74 -5.60
CA LEU A 371 -7.73 -20.40 -5.35
C LEU A 371 -6.46 -20.47 -4.50
N PHE A 372 -6.48 -21.23 -3.42
CA PHE A 372 -5.32 -21.43 -2.56
C PHE A 372 -4.16 -22.08 -3.33
N ARG A 373 -4.39 -23.20 -4.03
CA ARG A 373 -3.36 -23.88 -4.83
C ARG A 373 -2.76 -22.98 -5.91
N HIS A 374 -3.59 -22.15 -6.54
CA HIS A 374 -3.15 -21.14 -7.49
C HIS A 374 -2.21 -20.13 -6.82
N ASN A 375 -2.65 -19.52 -5.73
CA ASN A 375 -1.91 -18.46 -5.03
C ASN A 375 -0.61 -18.93 -4.37
N LYS A 376 -0.41 -20.24 -4.21
CA LYS A 376 0.89 -20.80 -3.81
C LYS A 376 1.95 -20.70 -4.90
N ARG A 377 1.56 -20.70 -6.18
CA ARG A 377 2.48 -20.84 -7.32
C ARG A 377 2.53 -19.61 -8.19
N PHE A 378 1.40 -18.92 -8.33
CA PHE A 378 1.21 -17.80 -9.22
C PHE A 378 0.75 -16.57 -8.44
N MET A 379 0.91 -15.40 -9.03
CA MET A 379 0.58 -14.13 -8.37
C MET A 379 -0.88 -13.72 -8.61
N MET A 380 -1.51 -13.20 -7.56
CA MET A 380 -2.86 -12.65 -7.56
C MET A 380 -2.84 -11.23 -7.01
N ARG A 381 -3.46 -10.31 -7.75
CA ARG A 381 -3.76 -8.95 -7.31
C ARG A 381 -5.22 -8.83 -6.90
N VAL A 382 -5.45 -8.29 -5.71
CA VAL A 382 -6.76 -7.91 -5.20
C VAL A 382 -6.81 -6.39 -5.06
N TYR A 383 -7.94 -5.78 -5.43
CA TYR A 383 -8.10 -4.33 -5.36
C TYR A 383 -9.52 -3.92 -4.92
N PRO A 384 -9.70 -2.71 -4.36
CA PRO A 384 -10.99 -2.23 -3.89
C PRO A 384 -11.97 -2.06 -5.06
N LYS A 385 -13.27 -2.32 -4.82
CA LYS A 385 -14.31 -2.17 -5.86
C LYS A 385 -14.51 -0.70 -6.25
N GLY A 386 -14.82 -0.43 -7.53
CA GLY A 386 -15.04 0.91 -8.09
C GLY A 386 -16.12 1.74 -7.39
N ILE A 387 -17.12 1.11 -6.75
CA ILE A 387 -18.14 1.81 -5.95
C ILE A 387 -17.58 2.51 -4.71
N ARG A 388 -16.34 2.24 -4.31
CA ARG A 388 -15.65 2.91 -3.20
C ARG A 388 -15.16 4.31 -3.62
N VAL A 389 -16.08 5.15 -4.06
CA VAL A 389 -15.83 6.53 -4.54
C VAL A 389 -15.17 7.44 -3.49
N SER A 390 -15.35 7.11 -2.20
CA SER A 390 -14.69 7.77 -1.07
C SER A 390 -13.24 7.33 -0.84
N SER A 391 -12.70 6.42 -1.66
CA SER A 391 -11.39 5.76 -1.46
C SER A 391 -11.30 4.97 -0.14
N SER A 392 -12.41 4.38 0.31
CA SER A 392 -12.38 3.42 1.42
C SER A 392 -11.59 2.16 1.03
N ASN A 393 -11.14 1.40 2.03
CA ASN A 393 -10.38 0.16 1.82
C ASN A 393 -11.21 -1.09 2.14
N LEU A 394 -10.81 -2.19 1.52
CA LEU A 394 -11.11 -3.54 2.00
C LEU A 394 -10.27 -3.87 3.26
N ASP A 395 -10.70 -4.85 4.05
CA ASP A 395 -9.84 -5.49 5.06
C ASP A 395 -8.81 -6.37 4.33
N PRO A 396 -7.49 -6.10 4.42
CA PRO A 396 -6.50 -6.85 3.67
C PRO A 396 -6.25 -8.26 4.22
N ALA A 397 -6.53 -8.50 5.51
CA ALA A 397 -6.13 -9.74 6.19
C ALA A 397 -6.74 -11.00 5.55
N PRO A 398 -8.05 -11.03 5.20
CA PRO A 398 -8.62 -12.21 4.57
C PRO A 398 -8.00 -12.55 3.22
N PHE A 399 -7.61 -11.55 2.43
CA PHE A 399 -7.02 -11.79 1.11
C PHE A 399 -5.58 -12.28 1.21
N TRP A 400 -4.81 -11.84 2.22
CA TRP A 400 -3.54 -12.48 2.56
C TRP A 400 -3.75 -13.93 2.99
N ARG A 401 -4.76 -14.23 3.80
CA ARG A 401 -5.09 -15.62 4.19
C ARG A 401 -5.57 -16.48 3.02
N MET A 402 -6.10 -15.88 1.95
CA MET A 402 -6.33 -16.56 0.66
C MET A 402 -5.04 -16.78 -0.16
N GLY A 403 -3.90 -16.27 0.32
CA GLY A 403 -2.58 -16.39 -0.30
C GLY A 403 -2.26 -15.32 -1.35
N ALA A 404 -3.14 -14.32 -1.54
CA ALA A 404 -2.93 -13.28 -2.54
C ALA A 404 -1.73 -12.39 -2.18
N GLN A 405 -0.82 -12.18 -3.14
CA GLN A 405 0.44 -11.48 -2.94
C GLN A 405 0.27 -9.97 -2.98
N ILE A 406 -0.54 -9.47 -3.91
CA ILE A 406 -0.68 -8.04 -4.22
C ILE A 406 -2.06 -7.59 -3.75
N VAL A 407 -2.21 -7.32 -2.46
CA VAL A 407 -3.46 -6.76 -1.90
C VAL A 407 -3.34 -5.24 -1.91
N ALA A 408 -3.85 -4.61 -2.95
CA ALA A 408 -3.68 -3.18 -3.20
C ALA A 408 -4.68 -2.34 -2.39
N LEU A 409 -4.18 -1.33 -1.69
CA LEU A 409 -5.00 -0.43 -0.86
C LEU A 409 -4.93 1.02 -1.37
N ASN A 410 -5.92 1.82 -1.02
CA ASN A 410 -5.90 3.27 -1.11
C ASN A 410 -5.07 3.82 0.08
N TRP A 411 -3.94 4.49 -0.20
CA TRP A 411 -2.97 4.96 0.81
C TRP A 411 -3.20 6.40 1.31
N GLN A 412 -4.20 7.08 0.75
CA GLN A 412 -4.46 8.50 0.98
C GLN A 412 -4.92 8.80 2.41
N TYR A 413 -5.51 7.81 3.09
CA TYR A 413 -6.07 7.95 4.43
C TYR A 413 -5.56 6.86 5.35
N ILE A 414 -5.14 7.24 6.57
CA ILE A 414 -4.83 6.29 7.63
C ILE A 414 -6.15 5.73 8.18
N ASN A 415 -6.33 4.41 8.03
CA ASN A 415 -7.44 3.64 8.57
C ASN A 415 -6.94 2.26 9.04
N ALA A 416 -7.83 1.42 9.58
CA ALA A 416 -7.46 0.11 10.09
C ALA A 416 -6.76 -0.77 9.04
N ALA A 417 -7.21 -0.74 7.77
CA ALA A 417 -6.58 -1.49 6.69
C ALA A 417 -5.14 -1.01 6.39
N THR A 418 -4.90 0.30 6.31
CA THR A 418 -3.53 0.81 6.10
C THR A 418 -2.63 0.53 7.29
N MET A 419 -3.18 0.50 8.52
CA MET A 419 -2.43 0.12 9.72
C MET A 419 -2.03 -1.36 9.70
N LEU A 420 -2.96 -2.26 9.32
CA LEU A 420 -2.66 -3.68 9.13
C LEU A 420 -1.59 -3.85 8.04
N ASN A 421 -1.67 -3.12 6.93
CA ASN A 421 -0.65 -3.12 5.89
C ASN A 421 0.71 -2.66 6.43
N GLN A 422 0.74 -1.57 7.20
CA GLN A 422 1.99 -1.11 7.82
C GLN A 422 2.56 -2.16 8.77
N ALA A 423 1.74 -2.79 9.62
CA ALA A 423 2.16 -3.86 10.52
C ALA A 423 2.68 -5.10 9.76
N MET A 424 2.01 -5.47 8.67
CA MET A 424 2.39 -6.59 7.82
C MET A 424 3.79 -6.38 7.24
N PHE A 425 4.04 -5.20 6.67
CA PHE A 425 5.25 -4.92 5.89
C PHE A 425 6.34 -4.17 6.67
N HIS A 426 6.13 -3.88 7.95
CA HIS A 426 7.08 -3.13 8.76
C HIS A 426 8.46 -3.80 8.75
N ALA A 427 9.50 -2.99 8.51
CA ALA A 427 10.91 -3.38 8.48
C ALA A 427 11.25 -4.62 7.61
N THR A 428 10.44 -4.90 6.59
CA THR A 428 10.66 -6.03 5.65
C THR A 428 11.10 -5.57 4.26
N GLY A 429 11.33 -4.27 4.07
CA GLY A 429 11.57 -3.68 2.74
C GLY A 429 10.37 -3.76 1.81
N GLY A 430 9.17 -4.06 2.35
CA GLY A 430 7.90 -4.14 1.63
C GLY A 430 7.58 -5.52 1.02
N TRP A 431 8.37 -6.54 1.36
CA TRP A 431 8.19 -7.93 0.94
C TRP A 431 8.22 -8.84 2.16
N VAL A 432 7.17 -9.63 2.38
CA VAL A 432 7.06 -10.53 3.55
C VAL A 432 6.93 -11.94 3.05
N LEU A 433 7.81 -12.84 3.48
CA LEU A 433 7.71 -14.25 3.13
C LEU A 433 6.41 -14.84 3.70
N LYS A 434 5.68 -15.60 2.90
CA LYS A 434 4.45 -16.26 3.34
C LYS A 434 4.75 -17.33 4.41
N PRO A 435 3.76 -17.71 5.22
CA PRO A 435 3.86 -18.91 6.06
C PRO A 435 4.30 -20.12 5.25
N GLU A 436 5.05 -21.04 5.86
CA GLU A 436 5.66 -22.17 5.14
C GLU A 436 4.63 -22.96 4.31
N GLY A 437 3.45 -23.22 4.86
CA GLY A 437 2.40 -23.97 4.18
C GLY A 437 1.85 -23.32 2.91
N TYR A 438 2.04 -22.00 2.77
CA TYR A 438 1.56 -21.15 1.67
C TYR A 438 2.59 -20.99 0.54
N ARG A 439 3.80 -21.53 0.72
CA ARG A 439 4.89 -21.42 -0.27
C ARG A 439 4.76 -22.48 -1.37
N SER A 440 5.27 -22.16 -2.54
CA SER A 440 5.18 -22.92 -3.79
C SER A 440 5.64 -24.37 -3.67
N PHE A 441 6.67 -24.64 -2.85
CA PHE A 441 7.24 -25.97 -2.64
C PHE A 441 6.45 -26.84 -1.66
N HIS A 442 5.66 -26.24 -0.76
CA HIS A 442 4.99 -26.98 0.31
C HIS A 442 3.82 -27.81 -0.23
N LYS A 443 3.53 -28.96 0.40
CA LYS A 443 2.54 -29.94 -0.10
C LYS A 443 1.09 -29.64 0.29
N ALA A 444 0.84 -28.72 1.22
CA ALA A 444 -0.52 -28.38 1.67
C ALA A 444 -1.43 -27.99 0.49
N GLN A 445 -2.66 -28.51 0.51
CA GLN A 445 -3.64 -28.36 -0.56
C GLN A 445 -4.78 -27.38 -0.22
N SER A 446 -4.91 -26.99 1.06
CA SER A 446 -5.90 -26.02 1.53
C SER A 446 -5.32 -25.16 2.66
N GLN A 447 -5.93 -23.99 2.91
CA GLN A 447 -5.56 -23.06 3.98
C GLN A 447 -5.65 -23.72 5.37
N ILE A 448 -6.60 -24.63 5.57
CA ILE A 448 -6.76 -25.39 6.82
C ILE A 448 -5.51 -26.21 7.11
N THR A 449 -5.00 -26.94 6.11
CA THR A 449 -3.80 -27.79 6.25
C THR A 449 -2.47 -27.04 6.16
N ALA A 450 -2.51 -25.74 5.90
CA ALA A 450 -1.33 -24.94 5.58
C ALA A 450 -0.89 -23.99 6.70
N LEU A 451 -1.72 -23.76 7.72
CA LEU A 451 -1.37 -22.98 8.90
C LEU A 451 -1.59 -23.81 10.14
N ASP A 452 -0.61 -23.78 11.03
CA ASP A 452 -0.79 -24.23 12.39
C ASP A 452 -1.62 -23.17 13.13
N ARG A 453 -2.79 -23.60 13.62
CA ARG A 453 -3.71 -22.75 14.37
C ARG A 453 -3.74 -23.19 15.81
N GLY A 454 -3.28 -22.31 16.69
CA GLY A 454 -3.26 -22.52 18.13
C GLY A 454 -4.45 -21.88 18.83
N THR A 455 -4.47 -22.08 20.16
CA THR A 455 -5.28 -21.31 21.08
C THR A 455 -4.38 -20.28 21.75
N LEU A 456 -4.73 -18.99 21.64
CA LEU A 456 -3.96 -17.88 22.20
C LEU A 456 -4.50 -17.48 23.57
N ASP A 457 -3.59 -17.41 24.55
CA ASP A 457 -3.77 -16.69 25.81
C ASP A 457 -2.81 -15.50 25.83
N LEU A 458 -3.35 -14.28 25.67
CA LEU A 458 -2.58 -13.04 25.62
C LEU A 458 -2.99 -12.10 26.75
N SER A 459 -2.02 -11.73 27.58
CA SER A 459 -2.14 -10.70 28.61
C SER A 459 -1.26 -9.52 28.23
N ILE A 460 -1.88 -8.34 28.08
CA ILE A 460 -1.21 -7.07 27.78
C ILE A 460 -1.33 -6.21 29.03
N GLU A 461 -0.22 -6.02 29.73
CA GLU A 461 -0.13 -5.18 30.91
C GLU A 461 0.29 -3.75 30.52
N LEU A 462 -0.58 -2.78 30.81
CA LEU A 462 -0.37 -1.38 30.50
C LEU A 462 0.32 -0.67 31.66
N LEU A 463 1.55 -0.21 31.44
CA LEU A 463 2.30 0.50 32.48
C LEU A 463 1.95 2.00 32.49
N ALA A 464 2.37 2.71 31.45
CA ALA A 464 2.20 4.14 31.31
C ALA A 464 2.24 4.55 29.82
N GLY A 465 1.72 5.75 29.53
CA GLY A 465 1.94 6.46 28.28
C GLY A 465 2.81 7.69 28.51
N GLN A 466 3.40 8.23 27.44
CA GLN A 466 4.19 9.45 27.49
C GLN A 466 3.94 10.34 26.27
N ASP A 467 3.84 11.65 26.53
CA ASP A 467 3.73 12.72 25.52
C ASP A 467 2.59 12.56 24.50
N ILE A 468 1.50 11.89 24.91
CA ILE A 468 0.34 11.60 24.06
C ILE A 468 -0.45 12.87 23.77
N GLY A 469 -0.72 13.11 22.48
CA GLY A 469 -1.59 14.19 22.03
C GLY A 469 -0.97 15.59 22.17
N PRO A 470 -1.73 16.65 21.88
CA PRO A 470 -1.24 18.04 21.88
C PRO A 470 -0.90 18.54 23.29
N ALA A 471 0.12 19.42 23.40
CA ALA A 471 0.69 19.87 24.66
C ALA A 471 -0.27 20.61 25.60
N ASP A 472 -1.23 21.35 25.03
CA ASP A 472 -2.08 22.29 25.77
C ASP A 472 -3.41 21.67 26.28
N GLU A 473 -3.59 20.35 26.15
CA GLU A 473 -4.82 19.66 26.55
C GLU A 473 -4.63 18.80 27.79
N ARG A 474 -5.54 18.95 28.76
CA ARG A 474 -5.70 17.97 29.85
C ARG A 474 -6.50 16.79 29.33
N LEU A 475 -5.81 15.69 29.08
CA LEU A 475 -6.39 14.49 28.47
C LEU A 475 -6.79 13.45 29.53
N ASN A 476 -7.88 12.73 29.26
CA ASN A 476 -8.30 11.54 30.00
C ASN A 476 -8.16 10.35 29.07
N LEU A 477 -7.10 9.57 29.23
CA LEU A 477 -6.70 8.59 28.24
C LEU A 477 -7.01 7.17 28.70
N TYR A 478 -7.53 6.35 27.78
CA TYR A 478 -7.61 4.91 27.94
C TYR A 478 -7.11 4.22 26.67
N VAL A 479 -6.72 2.96 26.80
CA VAL A 479 -6.18 2.16 25.69
C VAL A 479 -7.17 1.06 25.37
N ARG A 480 -7.52 0.93 24.09
CA ARG A 480 -8.24 -0.23 23.55
C ARG A 480 -7.26 -1.08 22.75
N SER A 481 -7.21 -2.36 23.03
CA SER A 481 -6.53 -3.37 22.22
C SER A 481 -7.55 -4.18 21.44
N GLU A 482 -7.25 -4.46 20.17
CA GLU A 482 -8.09 -5.21 19.25
C GLU A 482 -7.27 -6.31 18.59
N LEU A 483 -7.77 -7.54 18.61
CA LEU A 483 -7.18 -8.68 17.90
C LEU A 483 -7.86 -8.83 16.54
N HIS A 484 -7.05 -8.81 15.49
CA HIS A 484 -7.43 -9.15 14.13
C HIS A 484 -7.04 -10.61 13.84
N ILE A 485 -7.99 -11.53 14.04
CA ILE A 485 -7.81 -12.97 13.86
C ILE A 485 -8.52 -13.47 12.60
N GLU A 486 -8.27 -14.73 12.26
CA GLU A 486 -9.03 -15.46 11.25
C GLU A 486 -10.40 -15.83 11.80
N ASP A 487 -11.45 -15.59 11.00
CA ASP A 487 -12.80 -15.98 11.39
C ASP A 487 -13.01 -17.48 11.14
N MET A 488 -13.81 -18.16 11.97
CA MET A 488 -14.16 -19.57 11.73
C MET A 488 -14.94 -19.73 10.42
N GLU A 489 -15.77 -18.74 10.05
CA GLU A 489 -16.43 -18.73 8.74
C GLU A 489 -15.42 -18.58 7.61
N GLU A 490 -14.36 -17.79 7.80
CA GLU A 490 -13.28 -17.66 6.81
C GLU A 490 -12.51 -18.99 6.64
N ILE A 491 -12.18 -19.66 7.75
CA ILE A 491 -11.48 -20.96 7.75
C ILE A 491 -12.29 -22.02 6.99
N THR A 492 -13.61 -22.01 7.17
CA THR A 492 -14.52 -23.02 6.60
C THR A 492 -15.01 -22.70 5.20
N GLY A 493 -14.48 -21.63 4.56
CA GLY A 493 -14.86 -21.20 3.21
C GLY A 493 -16.23 -20.52 3.13
N GLY A 494 -16.71 -20.01 4.26
CA GLY A 494 -17.94 -19.23 4.42
C GLY A 494 -17.83 -17.79 3.91
N ALA A 495 -18.78 -16.94 4.35
CA ALA A 495 -18.79 -15.54 3.95
C ALA A 495 -17.73 -14.73 4.69
N LEU A 496 -17.12 -13.75 4.02
CA LEU A 496 -16.29 -12.77 4.73
C LEU A 496 -17.19 -11.80 5.51
N PRO A 497 -16.86 -11.50 6.79
CA PRO A 497 -17.53 -10.47 7.55
C PRO A 497 -17.54 -9.12 6.81
N GLU A 498 -18.66 -8.39 6.90
CA GLU A 498 -18.89 -7.09 6.23
C GLU A 498 -18.57 -7.09 4.71
N GLY A 499 -18.68 -8.25 4.06
CA GLY A 499 -18.38 -8.41 2.64
C GLY A 499 -16.92 -8.10 2.28
N GLY A 500 -15.98 -8.22 3.22
CA GLY A 500 -14.56 -7.90 3.03
C GLY A 500 -14.20 -6.44 3.23
N SER A 501 -15.12 -5.59 3.71
CA SER A 501 -14.82 -4.19 4.04
C SER A 501 -13.90 -4.07 5.26
N THR A 502 -13.15 -2.96 5.32
CA THR A 502 -12.31 -2.65 6.50
C THR A 502 -13.15 -2.65 7.77
N LYS A 503 -12.70 -3.38 8.79
CA LYS A 503 -13.36 -3.49 10.10
C LYS A 503 -12.39 -3.29 11.27
N GLU A 504 -12.96 -3.12 12.47
CA GLU A 504 -12.21 -3.23 13.73
C GLU A 504 -11.86 -4.70 14.04
N GLY A 505 -10.94 -4.95 14.96
CA GLY A 505 -10.59 -6.32 15.36
C GLY A 505 -11.77 -7.08 15.95
N GLN A 506 -11.79 -8.41 15.78
CA GLN A 506 -12.88 -9.28 16.20
C GLN A 506 -13.05 -9.33 17.72
N ILE A 507 -11.93 -9.33 18.45
CA ILE A 507 -11.92 -9.40 19.92
C ILE A 507 -11.28 -8.13 20.44
N LYS A 508 -11.89 -7.51 21.46
CA LYS A 508 -11.46 -6.21 21.99
C LYS A 508 -11.37 -6.26 23.50
N ALA A 509 -10.37 -5.59 24.04
CA ALA A 509 -10.23 -5.30 25.46
C ALA A 509 -9.87 -3.82 25.62
N ALA A 510 -10.35 -3.18 26.67
CA ALA A 510 -10.06 -1.77 26.93
C ALA A 510 -9.71 -1.55 28.39
N SER A 511 -8.81 -0.61 28.64
CA SER A 511 -8.46 -0.17 29.98
C SER A 511 -9.52 0.79 30.50
N GLU A 512 -9.56 0.96 31.81
CA GLU A 512 -10.08 2.17 32.43
C GLU A 512 -9.20 3.37 32.09
N VAL A 513 -9.71 4.57 32.39
CA VAL A 513 -8.97 5.82 32.19
C VAL A 513 -7.76 5.87 33.13
N GLY A 514 -6.58 6.11 32.59
CA GLY A 514 -5.35 6.31 33.35
C GLY A 514 -5.32 7.65 34.08
N SER A 515 -4.20 7.96 34.74
CA SER A 515 -4.04 9.26 35.40
C SER A 515 -4.15 10.40 34.39
N ALA A 516 -4.75 11.53 34.80
CA ALA A 516 -4.96 12.66 33.89
C ALA A 516 -3.64 13.22 33.31
N GLY A 517 -3.69 13.65 32.05
CA GLY A 517 -2.57 14.28 31.34
C GLY A 517 -2.08 13.49 30.14
N ARG A 518 -0.99 13.96 29.54
CA ARG A 518 -0.37 13.41 28.33
C ARG A 518 0.55 12.21 28.61
N SER A 519 0.95 12.05 29.87
CA SER A 519 1.80 10.94 30.33
C SER A 519 1.09 10.14 31.43
N PRO A 520 -0.02 9.45 31.09
CA PRO A 520 -0.85 8.75 32.06
C PRO A 520 -0.12 7.52 32.62
N SER A 521 -0.20 7.30 33.94
CA SER A 521 -0.03 5.96 34.52
C SER A 521 -1.32 5.18 34.33
N PHE A 522 -1.22 3.96 33.82
CA PHE A 522 -2.36 3.04 33.71
C PHE A 522 -2.44 2.09 34.91
N GLY A 523 -1.48 2.14 35.84
CA GLY A 523 -1.53 1.35 37.07
C GLY A 523 -1.50 -0.15 36.83
N ARG A 524 -0.80 -0.61 35.78
CA ARG A 524 -0.64 -2.04 35.45
C ARG A 524 -1.96 -2.76 35.15
N GLN A 525 -2.92 -2.03 34.58
CA GLN A 525 -4.15 -2.63 34.09
C GLN A 525 -3.85 -3.66 33.01
N VAL A 526 -4.49 -4.82 33.10
CA VAL A 526 -4.29 -5.93 32.18
C VAL A 526 -5.44 -6.01 31.19
N LEU A 527 -5.12 -5.90 29.91
CA LEU A 527 -6.01 -6.26 28.81
C LEU A 527 -5.84 -7.74 28.53
N GLN A 528 -6.91 -8.51 28.72
CA GLN A 528 -6.85 -9.97 28.67
C GLN A 528 -7.63 -10.52 27.47
N PHE A 529 -6.97 -11.40 26.73
CA PHE A 529 -7.56 -12.28 25.73
C PHE A 529 -7.31 -13.72 26.18
N ARG A 530 -8.37 -14.47 26.51
CA ARG A 530 -8.25 -15.84 27.04
C ARG A 530 -8.76 -16.86 26.05
N ALA A 531 -8.03 -17.95 25.91
CA ALA A 531 -8.40 -19.13 25.15
C ALA A 531 -8.96 -18.80 23.76
N VAL A 532 -8.35 -17.86 23.04
CA VAL A 532 -8.79 -17.43 21.71
C VAL A 532 -8.43 -18.53 20.69
N PRO A 533 -9.40 -19.26 20.11
CA PRO A 533 -9.09 -20.39 19.24
C PRO A 533 -8.75 -19.91 17.81
N GLY A 534 -8.11 -20.80 17.03
CA GLY A 534 -7.94 -20.59 15.58
C GLY A 534 -6.87 -19.57 15.21
N VAL A 535 -5.93 -19.28 16.10
CA VAL A 535 -4.94 -18.22 15.91
C VAL A 535 -3.72 -18.74 15.15
N SER A 536 -3.40 -18.10 14.02
CA SER A 536 -2.13 -18.22 13.32
C SER A 536 -1.29 -16.98 13.60
N GLU A 537 -0.15 -17.12 14.29
CA GLU A 537 0.66 -15.97 14.74
C GLU A 537 1.17 -15.09 13.59
N GLU A 538 1.60 -15.71 12.48
CA GLU A 538 2.12 -15.00 11.30
C GLU A 538 1.09 -14.11 10.60
N LEU A 539 -0.21 -14.39 10.74
CA LEU A 539 -1.33 -13.71 10.07
C LEU A 539 -2.38 -13.15 11.05
N THR A 540 -1.96 -12.94 12.30
CA THR A 540 -2.74 -12.30 13.36
C THR A 540 -2.11 -10.97 13.72
N PHE A 541 -2.95 -9.96 13.95
CA PHE A 541 -2.49 -8.62 14.29
C PHE A 541 -3.11 -8.14 15.60
N VAL A 542 -2.31 -7.44 16.39
CA VAL A 542 -2.74 -6.75 17.59
C VAL A 542 -2.72 -5.26 17.30
N ARG A 543 -3.85 -4.59 17.48
CA ARG A 543 -4.02 -3.16 17.22
C ARG A 543 -4.31 -2.43 18.53
N TYR A 544 -3.50 -1.43 18.84
CA TYR A 544 -3.65 -0.57 20.00
C TYR A 544 -4.23 0.77 19.55
N VAL A 545 -5.22 1.26 20.28
CA VAL A 545 -5.92 2.51 20.00
C VAL A 545 -5.97 3.31 21.29
N VAL A 546 -5.28 4.45 21.31
CA VAL A 546 -5.28 5.39 22.44
C VAL A 546 -6.38 6.41 22.22
N ILE A 547 -7.31 6.48 23.16
CA ILE A 547 -8.56 7.24 23.01
C ILE A 547 -8.64 8.27 24.14
N CYS A 548 -9.02 9.50 23.78
CA CYS A 548 -9.35 10.53 24.76
C CYS A 548 -10.82 10.43 25.15
N ALA A 549 -11.09 10.01 26.40
CA ALA A 549 -12.41 9.99 26.97
C ALA A 549 -12.97 11.41 27.07
N SER A 550 -14.12 11.64 26.45
CA SER A 550 -14.86 12.89 26.56
C SER A 550 -16.29 12.61 26.98
N PHE A 551 -16.68 13.16 28.12
CA PHE A 551 -18.06 13.07 28.62
C PHE A 551 -18.99 14.10 27.97
N LEU A 552 -18.43 15.06 27.22
CA LEU A 552 -19.16 16.19 26.62
C LEU A 552 -19.28 16.10 25.09
N LYS A 553 -18.39 15.34 24.43
CA LYS A 553 -18.40 15.18 22.97
C LYS A 553 -19.17 13.90 22.60
N LYS A 554 -19.94 13.94 21.51
CA LYS A 554 -20.66 12.76 20.96
C LYS A 554 -19.72 11.61 20.57
N THR A 555 -18.44 11.90 20.36
CA THR A 555 -17.41 10.93 19.99
C THR A 555 -16.13 11.17 20.79
N CYS A 556 -15.48 10.08 21.20
CA CYS A 556 -14.15 10.11 21.81
C CYS A 556 -13.09 10.08 20.71
N PRO A 557 -12.26 11.11 20.56
CA PRO A 557 -11.26 11.14 19.50
C PRO A 557 -10.16 10.09 19.76
N THR A 558 -9.80 9.36 18.70
CA THR A 558 -8.58 8.56 18.67
C THR A 558 -7.39 9.50 18.54
N LEU A 559 -6.45 9.43 19.47
CA LEU A 559 -5.25 10.26 19.46
C LEU A 559 -4.07 9.55 18.81
N SER A 560 -4.00 8.23 18.99
CA SER A 560 -2.88 7.43 18.49
C SER A 560 -3.27 5.99 18.29
N THR A 561 -2.52 5.34 17.42
CA THR A 561 -2.74 3.94 17.10
C THR A 561 -1.43 3.25 16.75
N ALA A 562 -1.30 2.00 17.14
CA ALA A 562 -0.24 1.11 16.70
C ALA A 562 -0.82 -0.22 16.25
N CYS A 563 -0.14 -0.92 15.35
CA CYS A 563 -0.53 -2.25 14.92
C CYS A 563 0.71 -3.11 14.73
N ILE A 564 0.68 -4.32 15.28
CA ILE A 564 1.82 -5.24 15.36
C ILE A 564 1.36 -6.62 14.90
N ARG A 565 2.20 -7.35 14.17
CA ARG A 565 1.98 -8.77 13.91
C ARG A 565 2.25 -9.57 15.18
N LEU A 566 1.38 -10.52 15.51
CA LEU A 566 1.50 -11.29 16.75
C LEU A 566 2.86 -12.00 16.87
N PHE A 567 3.37 -12.54 15.76
CA PHE A 567 4.71 -13.15 15.67
C PHE A 567 5.88 -12.24 16.11
N HIS A 568 5.69 -10.91 16.17
CA HIS A 568 6.73 -9.96 16.58
C HIS A 568 6.60 -9.48 18.04
N ILE A 569 5.60 -9.94 18.79
CA ILE A 569 5.39 -9.47 20.16
C ILE A 569 6.39 -10.16 21.09
N THR A 570 7.23 -9.36 21.76
CA THR A 570 8.17 -9.81 22.79
C THR A 570 7.66 -9.47 24.19
N ARG A 571 8.29 -10.04 25.24
CA ARG A 571 7.87 -9.92 26.65
C ARG A 571 7.81 -8.48 27.17
N PHE A 572 8.75 -7.63 26.75
CA PHE A 572 8.77 -6.20 27.05
C PHE A 572 8.85 -5.44 25.74
N THR A 573 7.72 -4.85 25.36
CA THR A 573 7.57 -4.12 24.11
C THR A 573 7.37 -2.65 24.42
N ALA A 574 8.30 -1.81 23.95
CA ALA A 574 8.02 -0.40 23.75
C ALA A 574 7.24 -0.27 22.43
N ILE A 575 5.97 0.11 22.50
CA ILE A 575 5.19 0.41 21.31
C ILE A 575 5.53 1.83 20.90
N LEU A 576 6.39 1.95 19.89
CA LEU A 576 6.88 3.20 19.34
C LEU A 576 6.24 3.45 17.96
N GLN A 577 5.05 4.04 17.88
CA GLN A 577 4.68 4.87 16.72
C GLN A 577 3.34 5.60 16.88
N ALA A 578 3.31 6.87 16.46
CA ALA A 578 2.14 7.52 15.89
C ALA A 578 2.56 8.21 14.59
N GLU A 579 1.99 7.83 13.44
CA GLU A 579 2.25 8.48 12.13
C GLU A 579 1.62 9.88 11.98
N ARG A 580 1.57 10.65 13.07
CA ARG A 580 1.42 12.11 13.07
C ARG A 580 2.29 12.59 14.21
N GLU A 581 3.20 13.53 13.93
CA GLU A 581 4.00 14.12 15.00
C GLU A 581 3.11 14.58 16.18
N PRO A 582 3.52 14.36 17.45
CA PRO A 582 4.73 13.69 17.92
C PRO A 582 4.49 12.25 18.43
N TRP A 583 5.61 11.56 18.59
CA TRP A 583 5.84 10.21 19.11
C TRP A 583 5.02 9.83 20.33
N ILE A 584 4.61 8.56 20.40
CA ILE A 584 3.95 7.96 21.56
C ILE A 584 4.65 6.66 21.88
N GLU A 585 5.14 6.56 23.11
CA GLU A 585 5.67 5.35 23.71
C GLU A 585 4.58 4.79 24.65
N VAL A 586 4.04 3.62 24.30
CA VAL A 586 3.25 2.82 25.26
C VAL A 586 4.11 1.63 25.63
N ILE A 587 4.55 1.57 26.89
CA ILE A 587 5.30 0.42 27.37
C ILE A 587 4.30 -0.66 27.77
N VAL A 588 4.40 -1.80 27.09
CA VAL A 588 3.58 -2.98 27.33
C VAL A 588 4.46 -4.12 27.81
N SER A 589 4.05 -4.75 28.92
CA SER A 589 4.58 -6.03 29.37
C SER A 589 3.62 -7.13 28.91
N CYS A 590 4.12 -8.11 28.17
CA CYS A 590 3.36 -9.28 27.70
C CYS A 590 3.79 -10.51 28.49
N GLY A 591 2.84 -11.25 29.06
CA GLY A 591 3.11 -12.50 29.79
C GLY A 591 2.27 -13.66 29.28
N GLU A 592 2.86 -14.85 29.22
CA GLU A 592 2.13 -16.12 29.05
C GLU A 592 1.61 -16.63 30.40
N SER A 593 0.34 -17.04 30.44
CA SER A 593 -0.26 -17.67 31.63
C SER A 593 0.27 -19.09 31.81
N ALA A 594 0.85 -19.37 32.96
CA ALA A 594 1.44 -20.66 33.33
C ALA A 594 0.38 -21.78 33.48
N ALA A 595 0.00 -22.46 32.39
CA ALA A 595 -0.71 -23.75 32.44
C ALA A 595 -0.61 -24.59 31.13
N LEU A 596 0.54 -25.29 30.93
CA LEU A 596 0.78 -26.57 30.19
C LEU A 596 0.29 -26.78 28.71
N PRO A 597 0.89 -27.70 27.91
CA PRO A 597 2.30 -28.13 27.76
C PRO A 597 2.85 -28.02 26.29
N LYS A 598 4.16 -27.74 26.18
CA LYS A 598 5.07 -27.95 25.03
C LYS A 598 4.65 -27.38 23.65
N ALA A 599 4.95 -26.11 23.43
CA ALA A 599 5.70 -25.62 22.26
C ALA A 599 6.17 -24.18 22.53
N LEU A 600 7.48 -23.95 22.46
CA LEU A 600 8.16 -22.64 22.47
C LEU A 600 8.04 -21.78 23.75
N ARG A 601 8.70 -22.26 24.81
CA ARG A 601 9.24 -21.37 25.85
C ARG A 601 10.28 -20.45 25.21
N TYR A 602 9.98 -19.16 25.08
CA TYR A 602 11.01 -18.12 24.97
C TYR A 602 10.95 -17.20 26.19
N LEU A 603 11.52 -17.73 27.27
CA LEU A 603 12.32 -16.94 28.20
C LEU A 603 13.62 -16.64 27.48
N THR A 604 13.91 -15.37 27.21
CA THR A 604 15.29 -14.96 26.97
C THR A 604 15.48 -13.53 27.47
N LEU A 605 16.00 -13.51 28.70
CA LEU A 605 16.70 -12.43 29.43
C LEU A 605 15.90 -11.15 29.66
#